data_AF-A0A8H3WRU7-F1
#
_entry.id   AF-A0A8H3WRU7-F1
#
_cell.length_a   1.000
_cell.length_b   1.000
_cell.length_c   1.000
_cell.angle_alpha   90.00
_cell.angle_beta   90.00
_cell.angle_gamma   90.00
#
_symmetry.space_group_name_H-M   'P 1'
#
loop_
_entity.id
_entity.type
_entity.pdbx_description
1 polymer ?
#
loop_
_entity_poly.entity_id
_entity_poly.type
_entity_poly.pdbx_seq_one_letter_code
_entity_poly.pdbx_strand_id
1 'polypeptide(L)'
;MNRSRSPSGFRPLSKGQTRTTSHEEILFPKLYEDAWGTGGSGDNRTDLERAKIFLLRFAKMNPDPVFSFELQAIATDQQYRNITALALAVQTRIFGNRHPSFAPTPLLQCVRFMLIKAQVPDFMYSDKTKVVMDFFFDPTIFRNVEPPPTDAVVYKYPTGRLKVAIVGGGPTALASAISLAEKGAGKIQVHVYERRWVVMAGPNGTYVDYPPTARRRDQVVTLQESVTTLMSQATQQALFEGRPECVWPGSANIQIRKVEDRLLRRCHAPEFYDLIHLHAEGVTREDLYKVGDFHVLLGADGAASWIRKSYFHGYENERGRSYALGLAFDRPAGLPWSQPLNVFLTLGQTRYLLNASDFDGRGYLNMQLTEEEWHKMLAMDGQPVTFGYPGCLRRSDGTIPPGFNGNQVFAPSENRGGSLWRSISDGLKLFGFKESEVINVVRIPIVVQAVREGI
;
A
#
# COMPACT_ATOMS: atom_id res chain seq x y z
N MET A 1 -27.53 -63.57 7.18
CA MET A 1 -26.73 -64.34 8.16
C MET A 1 -25.43 -64.76 7.50
N ASN A 2 -24.31 -64.11 7.85
CA ASN A 2 -22.99 -64.73 7.92
C ASN A 2 -22.02 -63.78 8.61
N ARG A 3 -21.46 -64.26 9.73
CA ARG A 3 -20.52 -63.57 10.61
C ARG A 3 -19.13 -63.54 9.97
N SER A 4 -18.44 -62.40 10.03
CA SER A 4 -16.98 -62.36 9.94
C SER A 4 -16.38 -61.86 11.25
N ARG A 5 -15.30 -62.53 11.62
CA ARG A 5 -14.59 -62.46 12.90
C ARG A 5 -13.66 -61.24 12.96
N SER A 6 -13.54 -60.69 14.16
CA SER A 6 -12.45 -59.78 14.55
C SER A 6 -11.10 -60.51 14.54
N PRO A 7 -10.00 -59.77 14.31
CA PRO A 7 -8.79 -59.98 15.07
C PRO A 7 -8.32 -58.69 15.76
N SER A 8 -7.93 -58.89 17.02
CA SER A 8 -7.20 -57.98 17.90
C SER A 8 -5.85 -57.53 17.35
N GLY A 9 -5.43 -56.29 17.65
CA GLY A 9 -4.02 -55.91 17.56
C GLY A 9 -3.72 -54.42 17.68
N PHE A 10 -2.98 -54.07 18.73
CA PHE A 10 -2.18 -52.84 18.94
C PHE A 10 -2.90 -51.56 19.37
N ARG A 11 -2.89 -51.32 20.70
CA ARG A 11 -2.92 -49.98 21.29
C ARG A 11 -1.61 -49.26 20.96
N PRO A 12 -1.63 -48.08 20.32
CA PRO A 12 -0.46 -47.21 20.30
C PRO A 12 -0.26 -46.62 21.71
N LEU A 13 0.96 -46.68 22.21
CA LEU A 13 1.40 -45.93 23.39
C LEU A 13 1.05 -44.46 23.22
N SER A 14 0.53 -43.85 24.30
CA SER A 14 0.34 -42.41 24.45
C SER A 14 1.69 -41.69 24.31
N LYS A 15 2.03 -41.28 23.09
CA LYS A 15 3.04 -40.23 22.88
C LYS A 15 2.40 -38.92 23.31
N GLY A 16 3.04 -38.24 24.27
CA GLY A 16 2.63 -36.94 24.75
C GLY A 16 2.34 -36.01 23.57
N GLN A 17 1.12 -35.47 23.54
CA GLN A 17 0.76 -34.43 22.60
C GLN A 17 1.59 -33.20 22.94
N THR A 18 2.68 -32.98 22.20
CA THR A 18 3.24 -31.65 22.02
C THR A 18 2.14 -30.82 21.38
N ARG A 19 1.40 -30.09 22.22
CA ARG A 19 0.33 -29.20 21.81
C ARG A 19 0.99 -28.10 20.98
N THR A 20 0.86 -28.15 19.66
CA THR A 20 1.26 -27.06 18.77
C THR A 20 0.39 -25.86 19.14
N THR A 21 0.98 -24.87 19.80
CA THR A 21 0.32 -23.62 20.17
C THR A 21 -0.21 -22.95 18.91
N SER A 22 -1.49 -22.57 18.92
CA SER A 22 -2.09 -21.88 17.79
C SER A 22 -1.36 -20.55 17.53
N HIS A 23 -1.33 -20.11 16.27
CA HIS A 23 -0.89 -18.76 15.90
C HIS A 23 -1.83 -17.64 16.43
N GLU A 24 -2.73 -17.91 17.35
CA GLU A 24 -3.54 -16.90 18.04
C GLU A 24 -3.39 -16.93 19.57
N GLU A 25 -2.48 -17.77 20.09
CA GLU A 25 -2.32 -18.00 21.51
C GLU A 25 -0.99 -17.44 22.05
N ILE A 26 -1.00 -17.07 23.33
CA ILE A 26 0.17 -16.70 24.12
C ILE A 26 0.16 -17.49 25.44
N LEU A 27 1.34 -17.90 25.87
CA LEU A 27 1.58 -18.74 27.04
C LEU A 27 2.21 -17.92 28.16
N PHE A 28 1.68 -18.07 29.37
CA PHE A 28 2.29 -17.52 30.58
C PHE A 28 2.51 -18.63 31.61
N PRO A 29 3.51 -18.54 32.48
CA PRO A 29 3.64 -19.46 33.60
C PRO A 29 2.41 -19.38 34.51
N LYS A 30 1.94 -20.51 35.04
CA LYS A 30 0.83 -20.56 36.00
C LYS A 30 1.06 -19.67 37.23
N LEU A 31 2.33 -19.51 37.63
CA LEU A 31 2.74 -18.56 38.67
C LEU A 31 2.22 -17.14 38.44
N TYR A 32 2.04 -16.71 37.18
CA TYR A 32 1.49 -15.39 36.87
C TYR A 32 0.02 -15.28 37.31
N GLU A 33 -0.81 -16.30 37.09
CA GLU A 33 -2.18 -16.36 37.62
C GLU A 33 -2.20 -16.33 39.14
N ASP A 34 -1.38 -17.18 39.76
CA ASP A 34 -1.32 -17.30 41.21
C ASP A 34 -0.87 -15.97 41.84
N ALA A 35 0.06 -15.27 41.19
CA ALA A 35 0.54 -13.96 41.63
C ALA A 35 -0.44 -12.81 41.35
N TRP A 36 -1.28 -12.89 40.31
CA TRP A 36 -2.33 -11.90 40.03
C TRP A 36 -3.48 -11.99 41.04
N GLY A 37 -3.85 -13.21 41.43
CA GLY A 37 -4.96 -13.50 42.33
C GLY A 37 -6.28 -13.73 41.58
N THR A 38 -7.18 -14.51 42.18
CA THR A 38 -8.40 -15.03 41.54
C THR A 38 -9.60 -14.09 41.56
N GLY A 39 -9.52 -12.91 42.19
CA GLY A 39 -10.66 -12.00 42.33
C GLY A 39 -11.87 -12.62 43.03
N GLY A 40 -11.67 -13.68 43.82
CA GLY A 40 -12.73 -14.37 44.54
C GLY A 40 -13.37 -13.49 45.62
N SER A 41 -14.50 -13.97 46.14
CA SER A 41 -15.32 -13.34 47.18
C SER A 41 -14.47 -12.95 48.40
N GLY A 42 -13.99 -11.69 48.44
CA GLY A 42 -13.10 -11.16 49.49
C GLY A 42 -11.93 -10.32 48.99
N ASP A 43 -11.61 -10.33 47.68
CA ASP A 43 -10.55 -9.50 47.11
C ASP A 43 -11.08 -8.14 46.58
N ASN A 44 -11.01 -7.11 47.42
CA ASN A 44 -11.47 -5.75 47.09
C ASN A 44 -10.46 -4.93 46.27
N ARG A 45 -9.31 -5.50 45.87
CA ARG A 45 -8.29 -4.76 45.10
C ARG A 45 -8.74 -4.55 43.67
N THR A 46 -8.57 -3.32 43.20
CA THR A 46 -8.72 -2.91 41.80
C THR A 46 -7.65 -3.55 40.92
N ASP A 47 -7.91 -3.66 39.61
CA ASP A 47 -6.92 -4.18 38.67
C ASP A 47 -5.63 -3.34 38.63
N LEU A 48 -5.73 -2.03 38.88
CA LEU A 48 -4.57 -1.16 38.99
C LEU A 48 -3.70 -1.52 40.20
N GLU A 49 -4.31 -1.78 41.35
CA GLU A 49 -3.56 -2.21 42.55
C GLU A 49 -2.92 -3.58 42.32
N ARG A 50 -3.62 -4.52 41.68
CA ARG A 50 -3.06 -5.83 41.30
C ARG A 50 -1.90 -5.67 40.33
N ALA A 51 -2.03 -4.83 39.31
CA ALA A 51 -0.97 -4.50 38.36
C ALA A 51 0.28 -3.94 39.06
N LYS A 52 0.12 -2.95 39.95
CA LYS A 52 1.23 -2.37 40.72
C LYS A 52 1.92 -3.42 41.59
N ILE A 53 1.16 -4.24 42.31
CA ILE A 53 1.70 -5.34 43.14
C ILE A 53 2.44 -6.36 42.28
N PHE A 54 1.89 -6.71 41.12
CA PHE A 54 2.48 -7.67 40.19
C PHE A 54 3.84 -7.17 39.67
N LEU A 55 3.93 -5.91 39.24
CA LEU A 55 5.19 -5.30 38.83
C LEU A 55 6.21 -5.22 39.98
N LEU A 56 5.78 -4.88 41.20
CA LEU A 56 6.67 -4.87 42.37
C LEU A 56 7.24 -6.26 42.69
N ARG A 57 6.42 -7.31 42.58
CA ARG A 57 6.89 -8.69 42.75
C ARG A 57 7.90 -9.07 41.67
N PHE A 58 7.62 -8.71 40.42
CA PHE A 58 8.55 -8.92 39.31
C PHE A 58 9.89 -8.19 39.55
N ALA A 59 9.85 -6.93 39.97
CA ALA A 59 11.05 -6.16 40.31
C ALA A 59 11.89 -6.84 41.40
N LYS A 60 11.26 -7.38 42.46
CA LYS A 60 11.98 -8.08 43.53
C LYS A 60 12.67 -9.37 43.07
N MET A 61 12.18 -10.00 42.01
CA MET A 61 12.75 -11.22 41.45
C MET A 61 13.80 -10.95 40.37
N ASN A 62 13.93 -9.71 39.90
CA ASN A 62 14.88 -9.39 38.84
C ASN A 62 16.29 -9.15 39.44
N PRO A 63 17.32 -9.85 38.97
CA PRO A 63 18.68 -9.73 39.49
C PRO A 63 19.36 -8.38 39.17
N ASP A 64 18.85 -7.60 38.22
CA ASP A 64 19.39 -6.28 37.88
C ASP A 64 18.86 -5.19 38.84
N PRO A 65 19.72 -4.59 39.70
CA PRO A 65 19.29 -3.61 40.70
C PRO A 65 18.84 -2.28 40.09
N VAL A 66 19.41 -1.86 38.94
CA VAL A 66 19.05 -0.59 38.28
C VAL A 66 17.67 -0.72 37.67
N PHE A 67 17.45 -1.81 36.94
CA PHE A 67 16.15 -2.13 36.37
C PHE A 67 15.08 -2.27 37.46
N SER A 68 15.40 -2.97 38.54
CA SER A 68 14.47 -3.20 39.65
C SER A 68 14.08 -1.91 40.36
N PHE A 69 15.02 -0.97 40.53
CA PHE A 69 14.74 0.34 41.08
C PHE A 69 13.77 1.13 40.19
N GLU A 70 14.01 1.15 38.88
CA GLU A 70 13.16 1.88 37.94
C GLU A 70 11.73 1.32 37.88
N LEU A 71 11.59 -0.01 37.86
CA LEU A 71 10.29 -0.67 37.86
C LEU A 71 9.53 -0.44 39.18
N GLN A 72 10.23 -0.43 40.32
CA GLN A 72 9.64 -0.06 41.61
C GLN A 72 9.17 1.38 41.62
N ALA A 73 10.00 2.32 41.14
CA ALA A 73 9.63 3.73 41.04
C ALA A 73 8.34 3.90 40.23
N ILE A 74 8.23 3.25 39.07
CA ILE A 74 7.01 3.26 38.24
C ILE A 74 5.81 2.70 39.00
N ALA A 75 5.94 1.55 39.65
CA ALA A 75 4.82 0.89 40.33
C ALA A 75 4.31 1.66 41.55
N THR A 76 5.21 2.35 42.28
CA THR A 76 4.84 3.15 43.47
C THR A 76 4.31 4.54 43.15
N ASP A 77 4.52 5.01 41.91
CA ASP A 77 4.14 6.36 41.53
C ASP A 77 2.62 6.53 41.47
N GLN A 78 2.11 7.53 42.17
CA GLN A 78 0.69 7.85 42.25
C GLN A 78 0.19 8.61 41.01
N GLN A 79 1.10 9.11 40.16
CA GLN A 79 0.72 9.81 38.94
C GLN A 79 0.09 8.88 37.88
N TYR A 80 0.42 7.58 37.90
CA TYR A 80 -0.12 6.59 36.97
C TYR A 80 -1.44 6.02 37.49
N ARG A 81 -2.54 6.67 37.07
CA ARG A 81 -3.91 6.40 37.55
C ARG A 81 -4.64 5.24 36.87
N ASN A 82 -4.03 4.61 35.88
CA ASN A 82 -4.59 3.43 35.20
C ASN A 82 -3.48 2.55 34.62
N ILE A 83 -3.85 1.34 34.20
CA ILE A 83 -2.92 0.31 33.73
C ILE A 83 -2.25 0.72 32.41
N THR A 84 -2.97 1.41 31.52
CA THR A 84 -2.40 1.97 30.29
C THR A 84 -1.29 2.97 30.58
N ALA A 85 -1.49 3.88 31.53
CA ALA A 85 -0.47 4.85 31.95
C ALA A 85 0.74 4.16 32.59
N LEU A 86 0.51 3.10 33.36
CA LEU A 86 1.56 2.29 33.96
C LEU A 86 2.40 1.56 32.89
N ALA A 87 1.74 0.91 31.92
CA ALA A 87 2.41 0.23 30.81
C ALA A 87 3.17 1.21 29.92
N LEU A 88 2.60 2.39 29.65
CA LEU A 88 3.27 3.46 28.91
C LEU A 88 4.52 3.98 29.64
N ALA A 89 4.48 4.08 30.97
CA ALA A 89 5.65 4.43 31.77
C ALA A 89 6.75 3.36 31.67
N VAL A 90 6.38 2.08 31.72
CA VAL A 90 7.33 0.97 31.51
C VAL A 90 7.93 1.01 30.10
N GLN A 91 7.11 1.23 29.07
CA GLN A 91 7.59 1.41 27.70
C GLN A 91 8.62 2.55 27.65
N THR A 92 8.23 3.76 28.03
CA THR A 92 9.06 4.96 27.84
C THR A 92 10.33 5.00 28.69
N ARG A 93 10.27 4.52 29.94
CA ARG A 93 11.39 4.61 30.89
C ARG A 93 12.35 3.43 30.83
N ILE A 94 11.88 2.25 30.39
CA ILE A 94 12.69 1.02 30.38
C ILE A 94 13.01 0.56 28.96
N PHE A 95 12.00 0.40 28.10
CA PHE A 95 12.24 -0.07 26.73
C PHE A 95 12.63 1.05 25.76
N GLY A 96 12.25 2.29 26.05
CA GLY A 96 12.31 3.40 25.12
C GLY A 96 11.27 3.27 23.99
N ASN A 97 11.65 3.68 22.78
CA ASN A 97 10.73 3.74 21.64
C ASN A 97 10.69 2.47 20.80
N ARG A 98 11.62 1.53 21.00
CA ARG A 98 11.81 0.34 20.14
C ARG A 98 12.20 -0.89 20.95
N HIS A 99 11.83 -2.07 20.45
CA HIS A 99 12.34 -3.32 20.99
C HIS A 99 13.81 -3.52 20.57
N PRO A 100 14.70 -3.94 21.49
CA PRO A 100 16.10 -4.19 21.14
C PRO A 100 16.30 -5.48 20.32
N SER A 101 15.32 -6.38 20.31
CA SER A 101 15.33 -7.62 19.53
C SER A 101 13.91 -8.13 19.31
N PHE A 102 13.73 -9.12 18.42
CA PHE A 102 12.46 -9.82 18.23
C PHE A 102 12.13 -10.83 19.35
N ALA A 103 13.09 -11.16 20.21
CA ALA A 103 12.88 -12.09 21.32
C ALA A 103 12.15 -11.40 22.49
N PRO A 104 11.09 -12.01 23.03
CA PRO A 104 10.39 -11.43 24.17
C PRO A 104 11.23 -11.55 25.42
N THR A 105 11.22 -10.50 26.24
CA THR A 105 11.84 -10.51 27.56
C THR A 105 10.83 -10.96 28.63
N PRO A 106 11.29 -11.44 29.80
CA PRO A 106 10.40 -11.73 30.92
C PRO A 106 9.56 -10.51 31.35
N LEU A 107 10.10 -9.29 31.26
CA LEU A 107 9.34 -8.06 31.52
C LEU A 107 8.25 -7.84 30.46
N LEU A 108 8.57 -8.03 29.18
CA LEU A 108 7.58 -7.92 28.11
C LEU A 108 6.40 -8.88 28.36
N GLN A 109 6.69 -10.12 28.75
CA GLN A 109 5.66 -11.10 29.14
C GLN A 109 4.86 -10.65 30.36
N CYS A 110 5.53 -10.11 31.39
CA CYS A 110 4.88 -9.57 32.58
C CYS A 110 3.87 -8.47 32.24
N VAL A 111 4.24 -7.52 31.40
CA VAL A 111 3.35 -6.42 30.97
C VAL A 111 2.24 -6.93 30.05
N ARG A 112 2.53 -7.83 29.09
CA ARG A 112 1.50 -8.45 28.23
C ARG A 112 0.43 -9.16 29.07
N PHE A 113 0.85 -9.95 30.06
CA PHE A 113 -0.06 -10.64 30.96
C PHE A 113 -0.95 -9.64 31.73
N MET A 114 -0.34 -8.62 32.33
CA MET A 114 -1.07 -7.55 33.03
C MET A 114 -2.12 -6.87 32.13
N LEU A 115 -1.77 -6.54 30.89
CA LEU A 115 -2.69 -5.92 29.94
C LEU A 115 -3.86 -6.84 29.56
N ILE A 116 -3.58 -8.13 29.34
CA ILE A 116 -4.62 -9.14 29.04
C ILE A 116 -5.56 -9.34 30.23
N LYS A 117 -5.01 -9.50 31.45
CA LYS A 117 -5.81 -9.74 32.65
C LYS A 117 -6.75 -8.59 32.98
N ALA A 118 -6.29 -7.37 32.73
CA ALA A 118 -7.07 -6.16 32.92
C ALA A 118 -7.99 -5.81 31.74
N GLN A 119 -8.10 -6.69 30.73
CA GLN A 119 -8.97 -6.50 29.56
C GLN A 119 -8.71 -5.18 28.81
N VAL A 120 -7.49 -4.64 28.89
CA VAL A 120 -7.09 -3.43 28.15
C VAL A 120 -7.31 -3.57 26.63
N PRO A 121 -7.05 -4.74 26.01
CA PRO A 121 -7.31 -4.94 24.58
C PRO A 121 -8.78 -4.74 24.17
N ASP A 122 -9.72 -4.95 25.08
CA ASP A 122 -11.16 -4.88 24.79
C ASP A 122 -11.65 -3.41 24.73
N PHE A 123 -10.84 -2.46 25.22
CA PHE A 123 -11.19 -1.04 25.37
C PHE A 123 -10.21 -0.10 24.64
N MET A 124 -9.98 -0.30 23.34
CA MET A 124 -9.09 0.50 22.49
C MET A 124 -9.67 1.88 22.06
N TYR A 125 -10.19 2.66 23.02
CA TYR A 125 -10.84 3.95 22.72
C TYR A 125 -9.89 5.16 22.72
N SER A 126 -8.68 5.03 23.27
CA SER A 126 -7.74 6.15 23.40
C SER A 126 -6.44 5.91 22.63
N ASP A 127 -5.83 6.99 22.12
CA ASP A 127 -4.55 6.90 21.40
C ASP A 127 -3.43 6.35 22.29
N LYS A 128 -3.46 6.65 23.59
CA LYS A 128 -2.52 6.07 24.56
C LYS A 128 -2.67 4.55 24.64
N THR A 129 -3.90 4.04 24.65
CA THR A 129 -4.17 2.59 24.63
C THR A 129 -3.64 1.98 23.34
N LYS A 130 -3.89 2.62 22.17
CA LYS A 130 -3.38 2.13 20.88
C LYS A 130 -1.84 2.04 20.87
N VAL A 131 -1.14 3.07 21.36
CA VAL A 131 0.34 3.06 21.43
C VAL A 131 0.86 1.92 22.30
N VAL A 132 0.26 1.71 23.48
CA VAL A 132 0.62 0.61 24.37
C VAL A 132 0.36 -0.75 23.71
N MET A 133 -0.79 -0.91 23.07
CA MET A 133 -1.15 -2.15 22.38
C MET A 133 -0.22 -2.44 21.20
N ASP A 134 0.06 -1.45 20.36
CA ASP A 134 0.97 -1.58 19.22
C ASP A 134 2.40 -1.92 19.67
N PHE A 135 2.87 -1.37 20.80
CA PHE A 135 4.21 -1.67 21.32
C PHE A 135 4.30 -3.06 21.97
N PHE A 136 3.44 -3.33 22.96
CA PHE A 136 3.54 -4.58 23.74
C PHE A 136 3.05 -5.78 22.94
N PHE A 137 2.15 -5.61 21.97
CA PHE A 137 1.65 -6.70 21.12
C PHE A 137 2.08 -6.57 19.66
N ASP A 138 3.22 -5.92 19.41
CA ASP A 138 3.86 -5.81 18.10
C ASP A 138 3.85 -7.18 17.37
N PRO A 139 3.35 -7.24 16.11
CA PRO A 139 3.22 -8.49 15.36
C PRO A 139 4.54 -9.16 14.99
N THR A 140 5.67 -8.44 15.06
CA THR A 140 7.01 -8.97 14.71
C THR A 140 7.74 -9.59 15.89
N ILE A 141 7.33 -9.27 17.12
CA ILE A 141 7.95 -9.81 18.33
C ILE A 141 7.41 -11.22 18.60
N PHE A 142 8.30 -12.18 18.90
CA PHE A 142 7.85 -13.52 19.26
C PHE A 142 6.93 -13.48 20.47
N ARG A 143 5.90 -14.33 20.44
CA ARG A 143 4.82 -14.27 21.43
C ARG A 143 5.20 -14.87 22.76
N ASN A 144 6.01 -15.92 22.75
CA ASN A 144 6.39 -16.70 23.92
C ASN A 144 7.89 -16.60 24.14
N VAL A 145 8.30 -16.58 25.40
CA VAL A 145 9.70 -16.83 25.78
C VAL A 145 10.04 -18.29 25.49
N GLU A 146 11.27 -18.53 25.04
CA GLU A 146 11.79 -19.88 24.84
C GLU A 146 12.78 -20.26 25.95
N PRO A 147 12.69 -21.50 26.50
CA PRO A 147 11.65 -22.50 26.24
C PRO A 147 10.28 -22.09 26.85
N PRO A 148 9.17 -22.63 26.34
CA PRO A 148 7.84 -22.36 26.90
C PRO A 148 7.75 -22.84 28.36
N PRO A 149 6.91 -22.21 29.20
CA PRO A 149 6.74 -22.61 30.60
C PRO A 149 6.20 -24.04 30.72
N THR A 150 6.73 -24.82 31.66
CA THR A 150 6.31 -26.22 31.90
C THR A 150 4.84 -26.32 32.34
N ASP A 151 4.41 -25.40 33.21
CA ASP A 151 3.03 -25.24 33.66
C ASP A 151 2.46 -23.94 33.08
N ALA A 152 2.04 -23.98 31.81
CA ALA A 152 1.54 -22.80 31.11
C ALA A 152 0.01 -22.63 31.23
N VAL A 153 -0.42 -21.39 31.40
CA VAL A 153 -1.79 -20.93 31.12
C VAL A 153 -1.84 -20.28 29.74
N VAL A 154 -2.95 -20.46 29.03
CA VAL A 154 -3.11 -20.05 27.64
C VAL A 154 -4.11 -18.90 27.54
N TYR A 155 -3.72 -17.86 26.82
CA TYR A 155 -4.57 -16.70 26.52
C TYR A 155 -4.60 -16.41 25.02
N LYS A 156 -5.65 -15.73 24.57
CA LYS A 156 -5.70 -15.19 23.21
C LYS A 156 -4.69 -14.04 23.09
N TYR A 157 -3.89 -14.01 22.04
CA TYR A 157 -2.92 -12.95 21.78
C TYR A 157 -3.61 -11.76 21.09
N PRO A 158 -3.67 -10.58 21.74
CA PRO A 158 -4.29 -9.39 21.16
C PRO A 158 -3.29 -8.64 20.29
N THR A 159 -3.00 -9.17 19.09
CA THR A 159 -2.04 -8.58 18.15
C THR A 159 -2.27 -7.09 17.93
N GLY A 160 -1.23 -6.28 18.10
CA GLY A 160 -1.21 -4.85 17.77
C GLY A 160 -1.30 -4.61 16.26
N ARG A 161 -1.36 -3.34 15.84
CA ARG A 161 -1.56 -3.03 14.42
C ARG A 161 -0.31 -3.28 13.59
N LEU A 162 -0.50 -3.93 12.45
CA LEU A 162 0.53 -4.02 11.41
C LEU A 162 0.64 -2.68 10.68
N LYS A 163 1.74 -1.97 10.90
CA LYS A 163 2.15 -0.77 10.17
C LYS A 163 2.80 -1.12 8.82
N VAL A 164 2.27 -0.52 7.75
CA VAL A 164 2.77 -0.65 6.37
C VAL A 164 3.16 0.73 5.87
N ALA A 165 4.41 0.88 5.42
CA ALA A 165 4.87 2.08 4.72
C ALA A 165 4.81 1.86 3.20
N ILE A 166 4.16 2.77 2.49
CA ILE A 166 4.03 2.76 1.03
C ILE A 166 4.74 3.99 0.47
N VAL A 167 5.71 3.79 -0.42
CA VAL A 167 6.40 4.89 -1.11
C VAL A 167 5.83 5.03 -2.51
N GLY A 168 5.29 6.20 -2.83
CA GLY A 168 4.54 6.53 -4.04
C GLY A 168 3.03 6.71 -3.77
N GLY A 169 2.38 7.60 -4.52
CA GLY A 169 0.96 7.95 -4.38
C GLY A 169 0.16 7.79 -5.68
N GLY A 170 0.61 6.89 -6.56
CA GLY A 170 -0.11 6.53 -7.78
C GLY A 170 -1.27 5.55 -7.53
N PRO A 171 -1.94 5.09 -8.60
CA PRO A 171 -3.08 4.17 -8.51
C PRO A 171 -2.81 2.91 -7.68
N THR A 172 -1.64 2.28 -7.87
CA THR A 172 -1.24 1.08 -7.14
C THR A 172 -1.15 1.34 -5.63
N ALA A 173 -0.50 2.43 -5.22
CA ALA A 173 -0.34 2.76 -3.81
C ALA A 173 -1.69 3.01 -3.13
N LEU A 174 -2.54 3.84 -3.75
CA LEU A 174 -3.84 4.22 -3.20
C LEU A 174 -4.78 3.00 -3.11
N ALA A 175 -4.84 2.18 -4.16
CA ALA A 175 -5.63 0.95 -4.15
C ALA A 175 -5.13 -0.05 -3.09
N SER A 176 -3.81 -0.20 -2.95
CA SER A 176 -3.22 -1.05 -1.91
C SER A 176 -3.52 -0.54 -0.51
N ALA A 177 -3.41 0.77 -0.27
CA ALA A 177 -3.71 1.37 1.03
C ALA A 177 -5.16 1.12 1.46
N ILE A 178 -6.11 1.37 0.55
CA ILE A 178 -7.54 1.11 0.78
C ILE A 178 -7.78 -0.38 1.04
N SER A 179 -7.24 -1.27 0.19
CA SER A 179 -7.45 -2.71 0.33
C SER A 179 -6.88 -3.25 1.65
N LEU A 180 -5.70 -2.78 2.06
CA LEU A 180 -5.07 -3.14 3.33
C LEU A 180 -5.88 -2.64 4.53
N ALA A 181 -6.36 -1.41 4.50
CA ALA A 181 -7.19 -0.87 5.58
C ALA A 181 -8.53 -1.62 5.71
N GLU A 182 -9.22 -1.86 4.59
CA GLU A 182 -10.50 -2.57 4.56
C GLU A 182 -10.36 -4.02 5.01
N LYS A 183 -9.42 -4.79 4.42
CA LYS A 183 -9.19 -6.20 4.77
C LYS A 183 -8.56 -6.37 6.14
N GLY A 184 -7.80 -5.37 6.58
CA GLY A 184 -7.18 -5.33 7.90
C GLY A 184 -8.20 -5.16 9.03
N ALA A 185 -9.41 -4.68 8.75
CA ALA A 185 -10.49 -4.50 9.73
C ALA A 185 -10.01 -3.82 11.03
N GLY A 186 -9.26 -2.72 10.88
CA GLY A 186 -8.68 -1.95 12.00
C GLY A 186 -7.34 -2.45 12.54
N LYS A 187 -6.85 -3.62 12.08
CA LYS A 187 -5.57 -4.21 12.50
C LYS A 187 -4.39 -3.81 11.63
N ILE A 188 -4.61 -3.04 10.57
CA ILE A 188 -3.55 -2.58 9.66
C ILE A 188 -3.60 -1.06 9.59
N GLN A 189 -2.45 -0.44 9.80
CA GLN A 189 -2.23 0.99 9.65
C GLN A 189 -1.30 1.20 8.45
N VAL A 190 -1.65 2.10 7.54
CA VAL A 190 -0.93 2.35 6.30
C VAL A 190 -0.45 3.79 6.26
N HIS A 191 0.82 3.99 5.92
CA HIS A 191 1.43 5.31 5.73
C HIS A 191 1.87 5.43 4.28
N VAL A 192 1.29 6.37 3.52
CA VAL A 192 1.58 6.58 2.10
C VAL A 192 2.35 7.87 1.91
N TYR A 193 3.51 7.80 1.25
CA TYR A 193 4.41 8.92 1.04
C TYR A 193 4.47 9.29 -0.45
N GLU A 194 4.11 10.52 -0.80
CA GLU A 194 4.15 11.00 -2.19
C GLU A 194 4.58 12.47 -2.27
N ARG A 195 5.69 12.68 -2.98
CA ARG A 195 6.32 13.99 -3.20
C ARG A 195 5.48 14.98 -4.02
N ARG A 196 4.53 14.50 -4.82
CA ARG A 196 3.71 15.36 -5.70
C ARG A 196 2.53 16.00 -4.98
N TRP A 197 2.19 15.54 -3.78
CA TRP A 197 1.08 16.09 -3.02
C TRP A 197 1.49 17.34 -2.24
N VAL A 198 0.47 18.09 -1.81
CA VAL A 198 0.58 19.23 -0.91
C VAL A 198 -0.51 19.12 0.15
N VAL A 199 -0.27 19.70 1.32
CA VAL A 199 -1.29 19.87 2.35
C VAL A 199 -2.11 21.11 2.00
N MET A 200 -3.42 20.95 1.92
CA MET A 200 -4.38 21.99 1.60
C MET A 200 -5.32 22.24 2.78
N ALA A 201 -5.83 23.47 2.87
CA ALA A 201 -6.88 23.82 3.83
C ALA A 201 -8.25 23.55 3.21
N GLY A 202 -9.13 22.88 3.95
CA GLY A 202 -10.51 22.61 3.57
C GLY A 202 -11.49 22.90 4.70
N PRO A 203 -12.81 22.81 4.43
CA PRO A 203 -13.85 23.11 5.41
C PRO A 203 -13.83 22.18 6.63
N ASN A 204 -13.30 20.96 6.48
CA ASN A 204 -13.22 19.94 7.53
C ASN A 204 -11.81 19.81 8.13
N GLY A 205 -10.95 20.82 7.94
CA GLY A 205 -9.55 20.81 8.34
C GLY A 205 -8.60 20.63 7.16
N THR A 206 -7.36 20.26 7.46
CA THR A 206 -6.32 20.06 6.45
C THR A 206 -6.46 18.71 5.77
N TYR A 207 -6.21 18.65 4.46
CA TYR A 207 -6.23 17.42 3.67
C TYR A 207 -5.07 17.41 2.67
N VAL A 208 -4.80 16.25 2.09
CA VAL A 208 -3.72 16.06 1.12
C VAL A 208 -4.30 15.94 -0.28
N ASP A 209 -3.77 16.71 -1.23
CA ASP A 209 -4.16 16.67 -2.64
C ASP A 209 -3.00 17.09 -3.55
N TYR A 210 -3.20 17.07 -4.86
CA TYR A 210 -2.27 17.61 -5.84
C TYR A 210 -2.37 19.14 -5.91
N PRO A 211 -1.23 19.85 -6.06
CA PRO A 211 -1.27 21.29 -6.29
C PRO A 211 -1.94 21.60 -7.64
N PRO A 212 -2.58 22.78 -7.80
CA PRO A 212 -3.24 23.16 -9.06
C PRO A 212 -2.33 23.14 -10.30
N THR A 213 -1.02 23.29 -10.10
CA THR A 213 0.01 23.29 -11.14
C THR A 213 0.58 21.89 -11.44
N ALA A 214 0.09 20.85 -10.76
CA ALA A 214 0.59 19.49 -10.94
C ALA A 214 0.39 19.03 -12.39
N ARG A 215 1.48 18.60 -13.03
CA ARG A 215 1.38 17.87 -14.31
C ARG A 215 0.87 16.46 -14.02
N ARG A 216 -0.34 16.16 -14.48
CA ARG A 216 -1.03 14.89 -14.24
C ARG A 216 -1.06 14.02 -15.50
N ARG A 217 -1.37 12.74 -15.31
CA ARG A 217 -1.45 11.76 -16.41
C ARG A 217 -2.88 11.73 -16.96
N ASP A 218 -3.07 12.29 -18.15
CA ASP A 218 -4.34 12.23 -18.88
C ASP A 218 -4.51 10.94 -19.71
N GLN A 219 -3.57 9.99 -19.60
CA GLN A 219 -3.72 8.67 -20.22
C GLN A 219 -4.98 7.98 -19.74
N VAL A 220 -5.65 7.28 -20.65
CA VAL A 220 -6.73 6.35 -20.32
C VAL A 220 -6.15 4.96 -20.17
N VAL A 221 -6.53 4.30 -19.08
CA VAL A 221 -6.23 2.90 -18.80
C VAL A 221 -7.50 2.07 -18.92
N THR A 222 -7.33 0.86 -19.40
CA THR A 222 -8.37 -0.18 -19.39
C THR A 222 -8.17 -1.03 -18.15
N LEU A 223 -9.08 -0.92 -17.18
CA LEU A 223 -9.07 -1.72 -15.96
C LEU A 223 -9.88 -2.99 -16.19
N GLN A 224 -9.29 -4.15 -15.93
CA GLN A 224 -9.97 -5.44 -16.05
C GLN A 224 -10.88 -5.67 -14.85
N GLU A 225 -12.06 -6.25 -15.09
CA GLU A 225 -13.01 -6.62 -14.05
C GLU A 225 -12.42 -7.60 -13.04
N SER A 226 -11.57 -8.53 -13.49
CA SER A 226 -10.82 -9.45 -12.62
C SER A 226 -9.93 -8.77 -11.58
N VAL A 227 -9.54 -7.50 -11.82
CA VAL A 227 -8.77 -6.69 -10.88
C VAL A 227 -9.69 -5.81 -10.05
N THR A 228 -10.67 -5.16 -10.67
CA THR A 228 -11.55 -4.22 -9.95
C THR A 228 -12.50 -4.95 -9.00
N THR A 229 -12.89 -6.19 -9.30
CA THR A 229 -13.68 -7.05 -8.40
C THR A 229 -12.98 -7.42 -7.10
N LEU A 230 -11.65 -7.26 -7.02
CA LEU A 230 -10.89 -7.43 -5.78
C LEU A 230 -11.07 -6.27 -4.79
N MET A 231 -11.61 -5.13 -5.25
CA MET A 231 -11.94 -3.97 -4.43
C MET A 231 -13.32 -4.13 -3.79
N SER A 232 -13.53 -3.50 -2.63
CA SER A 232 -14.86 -3.40 -2.04
C SER A 232 -15.84 -2.67 -2.96
N GLN A 233 -17.14 -2.93 -2.78
CA GLN A 233 -18.19 -2.23 -3.55
C GLN A 233 -18.12 -0.70 -3.37
N ALA A 234 -17.84 -0.23 -2.14
CA ALA A 234 -17.68 1.19 -1.86
C ALA A 234 -16.50 1.80 -2.62
N THR A 235 -15.38 1.08 -2.71
CA THR A 235 -14.19 1.52 -3.43
C THR A 235 -14.38 1.47 -4.94
N GLN A 236 -15.05 0.46 -5.48
CA GLN A 236 -15.44 0.43 -6.90
C GLN A 236 -16.39 1.58 -7.25
N GLN A 237 -17.38 1.84 -6.39
CA GLN A 237 -18.30 2.96 -6.54
C GLN A 237 -17.56 4.30 -6.51
N ALA A 238 -16.59 4.48 -5.62
CA ALA A 238 -15.75 5.67 -5.60
C ALA A 238 -14.89 5.81 -6.87
N LEU A 239 -14.30 4.70 -7.35
CA LEU A 239 -13.44 4.67 -8.53
C LEU A 239 -14.19 5.03 -9.82
N PHE A 240 -15.39 4.49 -10.02
CA PHE A 240 -16.16 4.67 -11.24
C PHE A 240 -17.30 5.68 -11.13
N GLU A 241 -17.59 6.19 -9.93
CA GLU A 241 -18.76 7.04 -9.64
C GLU A 241 -20.08 6.38 -10.11
N GLY A 242 -20.13 5.04 -10.07
CA GLY A 242 -21.27 4.23 -10.51
C GLY A 242 -21.48 4.17 -12.02
N ARG A 243 -20.55 4.69 -12.83
CA ARG A 243 -20.66 4.75 -14.29
C ARG A 243 -19.37 4.28 -14.97
N PRO A 244 -19.01 2.99 -14.87
CA PRO A 244 -17.86 2.45 -15.59
C PRO A 244 -18.10 2.54 -17.11
N GLU A 245 -17.08 2.97 -17.86
CA GLU A 245 -17.14 2.98 -19.32
C GLU A 245 -16.69 1.62 -19.88
N CYS A 246 -17.63 0.71 -20.07
CA CYS A 246 -17.35 -0.62 -20.58
C CYS A 246 -16.96 -0.58 -22.06
N VAL A 247 -15.66 -0.66 -22.37
CA VAL A 247 -15.14 -0.64 -23.74
C VAL A 247 -14.86 -2.05 -24.24
N TRP A 248 -14.08 -2.83 -23.49
CA TRP A 248 -13.86 -4.25 -23.78
C TRP A 248 -14.71 -5.12 -22.86
N PRO A 249 -15.11 -6.34 -23.30
CA PRO A 249 -15.78 -7.30 -22.43
C PRO A 249 -15.01 -7.50 -21.12
N GLY A 250 -15.69 -7.33 -19.99
CA GLY A 250 -15.08 -7.46 -18.66
C GLY A 250 -14.02 -6.41 -18.35
N SER A 251 -14.19 -5.17 -18.81
CA SER A 251 -13.27 -4.06 -18.52
C SER A 251 -13.97 -2.71 -18.46
N ALA A 252 -13.29 -1.71 -17.91
CA ALA A 252 -13.71 -0.33 -17.97
C ALA A 252 -12.54 0.60 -18.30
N ASN A 253 -12.77 1.57 -19.19
CA ASN A 253 -11.82 2.64 -19.46
C ASN A 253 -11.99 3.77 -18.46
N ILE A 254 -10.87 4.33 -18.00
CA ILE A 254 -10.85 5.49 -17.12
C ILE A 254 -9.50 6.22 -17.25
N GLN A 255 -9.52 7.55 -17.15
CA GLN A 255 -8.28 8.33 -17.10
C GLN A 255 -7.51 8.07 -15.80
N ILE A 256 -6.19 7.91 -15.89
CA ILE A 256 -5.31 7.69 -14.73
C ILE A 256 -5.47 8.81 -13.70
N ARG A 257 -5.57 10.07 -14.13
CA ARG A 257 -5.84 11.19 -13.21
C ARG A 257 -7.11 10.97 -12.38
N LYS A 258 -8.19 10.49 -13.00
CA LYS A 258 -9.46 10.21 -12.29
C LYS A 258 -9.29 9.05 -11.32
N VAL A 259 -8.54 8.02 -11.69
CA VAL A 259 -8.19 6.93 -10.76
C VAL A 259 -7.46 7.47 -9.54
N GLU A 260 -6.40 8.26 -9.75
CA GLU A 260 -5.64 8.89 -8.67
C GLU A 260 -6.53 9.80 -7.81
N ASP A 261 -7.29 10.71 -8.42
CA ASP A 261 -8.12 11.69 -7.70
C ASP A 261 -9.23 11.01 -6.88
N ARG A 262 -9.90 10.03 -7.48
CA ARG A 262 -11.02 9.32 -6.84
C ARG A 262 -10.54 8.39 -5.73
N LEU A 263 -9.43 7.67 -5.93
CA LEU A 263 -8.86 6.82 -4.87
C LEU A 263 -8.21 7.65 -3.76
N LEU A 264 -7.58 8.78 -4.06
CA LEU A 264 -7.06 9.69 -3.04
C LEU A 264 -8.22 10.25 -2.19
N ARG A 265 -9.30 10.69 -2.83
CA ARG A 265 -10.53 11.09 -2.13
C ARG A 265 -11.11 9.95 -1.29
N ARG A 266 -11.08 8.71 -1.80
CA ARG A 266 -11.52 7.52 -1.06
C ARG A 266 -10.68 7.29 0.19
N CYS A 267 -9.37 7.53 0.15
CA CYS A 267 -8.49 7.41 1.32
C CYS A 267 -8.83 8.40 2.44
N HIS A 268 -9.44 9.55 2.12
CA HIS A 268 -9.90 10.54 3.09
C HIS A 268 -11.26 10.21 3.74
N ALA A 269 -11.86 9.06 3.42
CA ALA A 269 -13.17 8.70 3.96
C ALA A 269 -13.12 8.48 5.49
N PRO A 270 -14.19 8.82 6.25
CA PRO A 270 -14.16 8.80 7.72
C PRO A 270 -13.75 7.46 8.33
N GLU A 271 -14.10 6.34 7.70
CA GLU A 271 -13.72 5.00 8.17
C GLU A 271 -12.20 4.72 8.11
N PHE A 272 -11.43 5.56 7.42
CA PHE A 272 -9.98 5.39 7.25
C PHE A 272 -9.14 6.40 8.05
N TYR A 273 -9.76 7.33 8.79
CA TYR A 273 -9.05 8.43 9.47
C TYR A 273 -7.89 7.96 10.36
N ASP A 274 -8.06 6.85 11.08
CA ASP A 274 -7.05 6.26 11.97
C ASP A 274 -6.25 5.10 11.32
N LEU A 275 -6.49 4.81 10.04
CA LEU A 275 -5.96 3.65 9.33
C LEU A 275 -5.06 4.03 8.15
N ILE A 276 -5.36 5.09 7.41
CA ILE A 276 -4.59 5.55 6.26
C ILE A 276 -4.05 6.95 6.54
N HIS A 277 -2.73 7.05 6.64
CA HIS A 277 -2.01 8.30 6.84
C HIS A 277 -1.31 8.71 5.54
N LEU A 278 -1.70 9.87 5.01
CA LEU A 278 -1.17 10.40 3.76
C LEU A 278 -0.14 11.48 4.06
N HIS A 279 1.08 11.30 3.56
CA HIS A 279 2.21 12.19 3.79
C HIS A 279 2.62 12.86 2.48
N ALA A 280 2.51 14.19 2.45
CA ALA A 280 2.86 15.03 1.30
C ALA A 280 4.38 15.30 1.24
N GLU A 281 5.17 14.22 1.29
CA GLU A 281 6.62 14.27 1.26
C GLU A 281 7.20 13.09 0.48
N GLY A 282 8.38 13.30 -0.10
CA GLY A 282 9.12 12.24 -0.77
C GLY A 282 9.98 11.48 0.21
N VAL A 283 10.04 10.16 0.06
CA VAL A 283 10.97 9.30 0.80
C VAL A 283 12.03 8.79 -0.15
N THR A 284 13.28 9.12 0.11
CA THR A 284 14.46 8.53 -0.54
C THR A 284 15.01 7.36 0.30
N ARG A 285 16.01 6.66 -0.23
CA ARG A 285 16.71 5.62 0.54
C ARG A 285 17.33 6.19 1.82
N GLU A 286 17.92 7.37 1.70
CA GLU A 286 18.60 8.07 2.77
C GLU A 286 17.60 8.61 3.80
N ASP A 287 16.36 8.92 3.40
CA ASP A 287 15.31 9.41 4.29
C ASP A 287 14.53 8.29 5.00
N LEU A 288 14.72 7.02 4.63
CA LEU A 288 13.90 5.92 5.13
C LEU A 288 13.92 5.80 6.67
N TYR A 289 15.02 6.17 7.32
CA TYR A 289 15.12 6.18 8.78
C TYR A 289 14.16 7.19 9.45
N LYS A 290 13.67 8.20 8.72
CA LYS A 290 12.73 9.24 9.18
C LYS A 290 11.28 8.80 9.13
N VAL A 291 10.94 7.81 8.31
CA VAL A 291 9.58 7.25 8.16
C VAL A 291 9.06 6.64 9.47
N GLY A 292 9.96 6.33 10.41
CA GLY A 292 9.64 5.71 11.68
C GLY A 292 9.57 4.20 11.58
N ASP A 293 8.92 3.57 12.57
CA ASP A 293 8.83 2.11 12.64
C ASP A 293 7.66 1.58 11.81
N PHE A 294 7.98 0.66 10.90
CA PHE A 294 7.04 -0.06 10.05
C PHE A 294 7.47 -1.52 9.95
N HIS A 295 6.51 -2.41 9.66
CA HIS A 295 6.78 -3.85 9.52
C HIS A 295 6.92 -4.27 8.06
N VAL A 296 6.29 -3.53 7.15
CA VAL A 296 6.29 -3.81 5.71
C VAL A 296 6.58 -2.52 4.94
N LEU A 297 7.50 -2.59 3.98
CA LEU A 297 7.75 -1.54 3.01
C LEU A 297 7.21 -1.98 1.64
N LEU A 298 6.33 -1.16 1.05
CA LEU A 298 5.77 -1.39 -0.28
C LEU A 298 6.25 -0.30 -1.24
N GLY A 299 6.99 -0.69 -2.27
CA GLY A 299 7.44 0.21 -3.33
C GLY A 299 6.39 0.36 -4.43
N ALA A 300 5.75 1.53 -4.50
CA ALA A 300 4.78 1.92 -5.52
C ALA A 300 5.16 3.26 -6.20
N ASP A 301 6.46 3.55 -6.25
CA ASP A 301 7.09 4.79 -6.71
C ASP A 301 7.42 4.80 -8.22
N GLY A 302 6.83 3.86 -8.97
CA GLY A 302 6.80 3.84 -10.43
C GLY A 302 8.09 3.38 -11.11
N ALA A 303 8.24 3.71 -12.40
CA ALA A 303 9.34 3.18 -13.22
C ALA A 303 10.73 3.57 -12.72
N ALA A 304 10.85 4.75 -12.10
CA ALA A 304 12.09 5.24 -11.51
C ALA A 304 12.33 4.76 -10.06
N SER A 305 11.57 3.76 -9.60
CA SER A 305 11.57 3.28 -8.21
C SER A 305 12.97 3.08 -7.65
N TRP A 306 13.27 3.76 -6.54
CA TRP A 306 14.55 3.57 -5.85
C TRP A 306 14.53 2.30 -5.01
N ILE A 307 13.35 1.91 -4.48
CA ILE A 307 13.17 0.66 -3.72
C ILE A 307 13.52 -0.52 -4.62
N ARG A 308 12.96 -0.55 -5.83
CA ARG A 308 13.26 -1.57 -6.83
C ARG A 308 14.76 -1.64 -7.12
N LYS A 309 15.37 -0.51 -7.44
CA LYS A 309 16.82 -0.40 -7.72
C LYS A 309 17.71 -0.74 -6.52
N SER A 310 17.19 -0.64 -5.31
CA SER A 310 17.95 -0.86 -4.07
C SER A 310 17.91 -2.30 -3.59
N TYR A 311 16.73 -2.92 -3.65
CA TYR A 311 16.48 -4.23 -3.05
C TYR A 311 16.40 -5.35 -4.08
N PHE A 312 16.20 -5.03 -5.36
CA PHE A 312 16.04 -6.04 -6.43
C PHE A 312 17.10 -5.91 -7.52
N HIS A 313 18.14 -5.08 -7.31
CA HIS A 313 19.25 -4.95 -8.25
C HIS A 313 19.91 -6.30 -8.52
N GLY A 314 20.03 -6.68 -9.78
CA GLY A 314 20.62 -7.96 -10.20
C GLY A 314 19.64 -9.14 -10.25
N TYR A 315 18.43 -9.01 -9.70
CA TYR A 315 17.38 -10.04 -9.79
C TYR A 315 16.44 -9.84 -10.98
N GLU A 316 16.52 -8.68 -11.62
CA GLU A 316 15.68 -8.29 -12.76
C GLU A 316 16.28 -8.78 -14.07
N ASN A 317 15.62 -9.75 -14.71
CA ASN A 317 15.95 -10.14 -16.07
C ASN A 317 14.91 -9.57 -17.05
N GLU A 318 15.38 -8.79 -18.02
CA GLU A 318 14.55 -8.31 -19.11
C GLU A 318 14.13 -9.50 -19.99
N ARG A 319 12.83 -9.75 -20.09
CA ARG A 319 12.25 -10.85 -20.88
C ARG A 319 11.81 -10.42 -22.27
N GLY A 320 11.61 -9.13 -22.48
CA GLY A 320 11.15 -8.61 -23.76
C GLY A 320 11.00 -7.10 -23.72
N ARG A 321 11.16 -6.51 -24.91
CA ARG A 321 11.02 -5.09 -25.14
C ARG A 321 10.16 -4.86 -26.35
N SER A 322 9.15 -4.01 -26.19
CA SER A 322 8.34 -3.50 -27.29
C SER A 322 8.37 -1.98 -27.26
N TYR A 323 8.21 -1.38 -28.43
CA TYR A 323 8.21 0.07 -28.61
C TYR A 323 6.84 0.52 -29.07
N ALA A 324 6.35 1.62 -28.51
CA ALA A 324 5.12 2.24 -28.96
C ALA A 324 5.26 3.77 -29.06
N LEU A 325 4.53 4.36 -29.98
CA LEU A 325 4.21 5.78 -30.01
C LEU A 325 2.83 5.95 -29.39
N GLY A 326 2.64 7.01 -28.61
CA GLY A 326 1.35 7.45 -28.12
C GLY A 326 1.04 8.84 -28.63
N LEU A 327 -0.09 9.01 -29.30
CA LEU A 327 -0.67 10.30 -29.65
C LEU A 327 -1.74 10.63 -28.64
N ALA A 328 -1.57 11.67 -27.83
CA ALA A 328 -2.62 12.11 -26.92
C ALA A 328 -3.59 13.04 -27.66
N PHE A 329 -4.88 12.93 -27.32
CA PHE A 329 -5.92 13.80 -27.87
C PHE A 329 -6.81 14.41 -26.80
N ASP A 330 -7.41 15.54 -27.15
CA ASP A 330 -8.43 16.22 -26.35
C ASP A 330 -9.55 16.71 -27.28
N ARG A 331 -10.68 15.98 -27.27
CA ARG A 331 -11.85 16.25 -28.12
C ARG A 331 -13.10 16.35 -27.25
N PRO A 332 -13.48 17.55 -26.76
CA PRO A 332 -14.66 17.73 -25.91
C PRO A 332 -15.99 17.23 -26.50
N ALA A 333 -16.05 17.02 -27.82
CA ALA A 333 -17.21 16.47 -28.53
C ALA A 333 -17.33 14.92 -28.45
N GLY A 334 -16.52 14.24 -27.63
CA GLY A 334 -16.48 12.77 -27.55
C GLY A 334 -15.53 12.15 -28.58
N LEU A 335 -15.62 10.84 -28.82
CA LEU A 335 -14.81 10.18 -29.87
C LEU A 335 -15.40 10.40 -31.26
N PRO A 336 -14.59 10.41 -32.34
CA PRO A 336 -15.10 10.53 -33.70
C PRO A 336 -16.03 9.37 -34.07
N TRP A 337 -15.67 8.17 -33.65
CA TRP A 337 -16.42 6.93 -33.85
C TRP A 337 -16.92 6.36 -32.53
N SER A 338 -17.99 5.57 -32.61
CA SER A 338 -18.52 4.85 -31.45
C SER A 338 -17.48 3.87 -30.89
N GLN A 339 -17.50 3.65 -29.57
CA GLN A 339 -16.59 2.71 -28.92
C GLN A 339 -16.63 1.29 -29.53
N PRO A 340 -17.78 0.69 -29.88
CA PRO A 340 -17.81 -0.60 -30.56
C PRO A 340 -17.07 -0.62 -31.90
N LEU A 341 -17.18 0.46 -32.69
CA LEU A 341 -16.45 0.57 -33.95
C LEU A 341 -14.94 0.73 -33.69
N ASN A 342 -14.54 1.52 -32.70
CA ASN A 342 -13.13 1.65 -32.32
C ASN A 342 -12.52 0.33 -31.85
N VAL A 343 -13.28 -0.49 -31.12
CA VAL A 343 -12.88 -1.85 -30.73
C VAL A 343 -12.70 -2.73 -31.97
N PHE A 344 -13.67 -2.72 -32.89
CA PHE A 344 -13.59 -3.48 -34.15
C PHE A 344 -12.37 -3.08 -34.98
N LEU A 345 -12.14 -1.77 -35.15
CA LEU A 345 -10.98 -1.24 -35.87
C LEU A 345 -9.67 -1.58 -35.17
N THR A 346 -9.64 -1.60 -33.83
CA THR A 346 -8.46 -2.02 -33.08
C THR A 346 -8.17 -3.51 -33.30
N LEU A 347 -9.18 -4.38 -33.22
CA LEU A 347 -9.02 -5.84 -33.40
C LEU A 347 -8.73 -6.25 -34.85
N GLY A 348 -9.20 -5.48 -35.84
CA GLY A 348 -9.05 -5.79 -37.26
C GLY A 348 -7.64 -5.60 -37.81
N GLN A 349 -6.67 -5.20 -36.97
CA GLN A 349 -5.29 -4.92 -37.35
C GLN A 349 -4.36 -5.09 -36.14
N THR A 350 -3.04 -5.00 -36.35
CA THR A 350 -2.03 -5.33 -35.32
C THR A 350 -1.13 -4.16 -34.91
N ARG A 351 -1.33 -2.98 -35.49
CA ARG A 351 -0.43 -1.83 -35.38
C ARG A 351 -0.91 -0.73 -34.44
N TYR A 352 -2.21 -0.52 -34.31
CA TYR A 352 -2.82 0.58 -33.56
C TYR A 352 -3.66 0.07 -32.38
N LEU A 353 -3.76 0.87 -31.33
CA LEU A 353 -4.63 0.63 -30.18
C LEU A 353 -5.18 1.96 -29.69
N LEU A 354 -6.49 2.18 -29.88
CA LEU A 354 -7.15 3.34 -29.31
C LEU A 354 -7.54 3.07 -27.86
N ASN A 355 -6.82 3.70 -26.93
CA ASN A 355 -7.17 3.73 -25.52
C ASN A 355 -7.73 5.10 -25.17
N ALA A 356 -9.04 5.26 -25.32
CA ALA A 356 -9.72 6.53 -25.07
C ALA A 356 -11.04 6.34 -24.34
N SER A 357 -11.51 7.42 -23.73
CA SER A 357 -12.80 7.53 -23.06
C SER A 357 -13.72 8.41 -23.90
N ASP A 358 -14.90 7.89 -24.23
CA ASP A 358 -15.96 8.63 -24.92
C ASP A 358 -16.62 9.65 -24.01
N PHE A 359 -16.70 9.36 -22.71
CA PHE A 359 -17.22 10.30 -21.71
C PHE A 359 -16.39 11.57 -21.60
N ASP A 360 -15.08 11.46 -21.82
CA ASP A 360 -14.16 12.58 -21.69
C ASP A 360 -13.64 13.11 -23.02
N GLY A 361 -13.77 12.34 -24.10
CA GLY A 361 -13.17 12.64 -25.40
C GLY A 361 -11.63 12.73 -25.36
N ARG A 362 -11.01 12.05 -24.40
CA ARG A 362 -9.56 12.06 -24.17
C ARG A 362 -9.00 10.65 -24.18
N GLY A 363 -7.73 10.54 -24.54
CA GLY A 363 -7.04 9.26 -24.58
C GLY A 363 -5.81 9.28 -25.46
N TYR A 364 -5.36 8.08 -25.80
CA TYR A 364 -4.19 7.84 -26.62
C TYR A 364 -4.52 6.92 -27.79
N LEU A 365 -4.05 7.29 -28.97
CA LEU A 365 -3.87 6.34 -30.07
C LEU A 365 -2.44 5.84 -29.96
N ASN A 366 -2.31 4.59 -29.51
CA ASN A 366 -1.03 3.93 -29.44
C ASN A 366 -0.73 3.29 -30.80
N MET A 367 0.50 3.39 -31.26
CA MET A 367 1.00 2.71 -32.45
C MET A 367 2.20 1.87 -32.05
N GLN A 368 2.17 0.57 -32.32
CA GLN A 368 3.34 -0.29 -32.19
C GLN A 368 4.41 0.15 -33.20
N LEU A 369 5.64 0.29 -32.71
CA LEU A 369 6.79 0.74 -33.49
C LEU A 369 7.75 -0.42 -33.73
N THR A 370 8.40 -0.39 -34.90
CA THR A 370 9.67 -1.10 -35.07
C THR A 370 10.79 -0.39 -34.32
N GLU A 371 11.92 -1.07 -34.14
CA GLU A 371 13.10 -0.45 -33.53
C GLU A 371 13.65 0.71 -34.36
N GLU A 372 13.59 0.63 -35.69
CA GLU A 372 13.98 1.75 -36.57
C GLU A 372 13.07 2.97 -36.41
N GLU A 373 11.76 2.74 -36.28
CA GLU A 373 10.79 3.80 -36.05
C GLU A 373 10.95 4.43 -34.67
N TRP A 374 11.27 3.62 -33.66
CA TRP A 374 11.58 4.08 -32.31
C TRP A 374 12.74 5.08 -32.29
N HIS A 375 13.81 4.82 -33.04
CA HIS A 375 14.95 5.74 -33.13
C HIS A 375 14.63 7.03 -33.88
N LYS A 376 13.56 7.04 -34.68
CA LYS A 376 13.04 8.24 -35.37
C LYS A 376 12.08 9.06 -34.50
N MET A 377 11.73 8.59 -33.30
CA MET A 377 10.87 9.31 -32.35
C MET A 377 11.60 10.47 -31.66
N LEU A 378 12.01 11.46 -32.44
CA LEU A 378 12.81 12.62 -32.03
C LEU A 378 12.04 13.92 -32.23
N ALA A 379 12.37 14.92 -31.43
CA ALA A 379 11.99 16.30 -31.65
C ALA A 379 13.00 16.99 -32.60
N MET A 380 12.72 18.22 -33.02
CA MET A 380 13.55 18.98 -33.97
C MET A 380 14.97 19.26 -33.47
N ASP A 381 15.18 19.26 -32.16
CA ASP A 381 16.50 19.37 -31.52
C ASP A 381 17.25 18.03 -31.41
N GLY A 382 16.69 16.94 -31.94
CA GLY A 382 17.25 15.59 -31.88
C GLY A 382 17.03 14.88 -30.54
N GLN A 383 16.37 15.51 -29.56
CA GLN A 383 16.04 14.86 -28.30
C GLN A 383 14.86 13.89 -28.48
N PRO A 384 14.86 12.72 -27.81
CA PRO A 384 13.74 11.82 -27.93
C PRO A 384 12.46 12.32 -27.25
N VAL A 385 11.32 12.11 -27.90
CA VAL A 385 10.03 12.56 -27.36
C VAL A 385 9.53 11.61 -26.27
N THR A 386 9.56 12.02 -25.00
CA THR A 386 9.19 11.18 -23.83
C THR A 386 8.11 11.84 -22.99
N PHE A 387 7.60 11.19 -21.94
CA PHE A 387 6.65 11.84 -21.03
C PHE A 387 7.21 13.09 -20.33
N GLY A 388 8.52 13.13 -20.06
CA GLY A 388 9.19 14.30 -19.48
C GLY A 388 9.54 15.37 -20.51
N TYR A 389 9.61 14.99 -21.78
CA TYR A 389 9.93 15.86 -22.91
C TYR A 389 9.02 15.53 -24.10
N PRO A 390 7.71 15.81 -24.01
CA PRO A 390 6.76 15.42 -25.05
C PRO A 390 7.01 16.23 -26.33
N GLY A 391 6.70 15.61 -27.46
CA GLY A 391 6.68 16.29 -28.75
C GLY A 391 5.33 16.96 -29.03
N CYS A 392 5.31 18.00 -29.85
CA CYS A 392 4.09 18.63 -30.34
C CYS A 392 4.02 18.60 -31.87
N LEU A 393 2.80 18.72 -32.40
CA LEU A 393 2.59 18.96 -33.83
C LEU A 393 2.49 20.46 -34.08
N ARG A 394 3.19 20.95 -35.11
CA ARG A 394 3.01 22.32 -35.59
C ARG A 394 1.60 22.45 -36.16
N ARG A 395 0.91 23.55 -35.82
CA ARG A 395 -0.43 23.82 -36.35
C ARG A 395 -0.36 24.16 -37.85
N SER A 396 -1.50 24.08 -38.53
CA SER A 396 -1.61 24.39 -39.96
C SER A 396 -1.24 25.83 -40.31
N ASP A 397 -1.38 26.76 -39.34
CA ASP A 397 -0.96 28.16 -39.45
C ASP A 397 0.55 28.38 -39.16
N GLY A 398 1.30 27.31 -38.91
CA GLY A 398 2.73 27.34 -38.61
C GLY A 398 3.07 27.57 -37.13
N THR A 399 2.08 27.86 -36.28
CA THR A 399 2.29 28.19 -34.86
C THR A 399 2.57 26.94 -34.01
N ILE A 400 3.25 27.15 -32.88
CA ILE A 400 3.56 26.12 -31.88
C ILE A 400 2.43 26.09 -30.84
N PRO A 401 1.90 24.90 -30.47
CA PRO A 401 0.89 24.78 -29.43
C PRO A 401 1.37 25.37 -28.08
N PRO A 402 0.47 25.99 -27.30
CA PRO A 402 0.80 26.50 -25.97
C PRO A 402 1.44 25.42 -25.07
N GLY A 403 2.46 25.79 -24.31
CA GLY A 403 3.19 24.88 -23.43
C GLY A 403 4.34 24.12 -24.08
N PHE A 404 4.60 24.35 -25.38
CA PHE A 404 5.72 23.78 -26.11
C PHE A 404 6.62 24.87 -26.71
N ASN A 405 7.88 24.50 -26.94
CA ASN A 405 8.84 25.31 -27.66
C ASN A 405 9.05 24.76 -29.09
N GLY A 406 9.56 25.58 -30.01
CA GLY A 406 9.83 25.15 -31.40
C GLY A 406 10.77 23.93 -31.51
N ASN A 407 11.66 23.75 -30.54
CA ASN A 407 12.55 22.59 -30.45
C ASN A 407 11.82 21.27 -30.17
N GLN A 408 10.66 21.34 -29.50
CA GLN A 408 9.83 20.18 -29.17
C GLN A 408 8.88 19.78 -30.30
N VAL A 409 8.94 20.43 -31.46
CA VAL A 409 8.20 19.96 -32.64
C VAL A 409 8.67 18.56 -32.98
N PHE A 410 7.72 17.64 -33.17
CA PHE A 410 8.00 16.25 -33.48
C PHE A 410 8.60 16.15 -34.89
N ALA A 411 9.89 15.87 -35.02
CA ALA A 411 10.60 15.97 -36.29
C ALA A 411 9.96 15.15 -37.44
N PRO A 412 9.43 13.92 -37.19
CA PRO A 412 8.72 13.20 -38.24
C PRO A 412 7.49 13.93 -38.79
N SER A 413 6.82 14.80 -38.03
CA SER A 413 5.69 15.59 -38.56
C SER A 413 6.09 16.62 -39.60
N GLU A 414 7.34 17.06 -39.60
CA GLU A 414 7.83 18.01 -40.60
C GLU A 414 8.23 17.29 -41.91
N ASN A 415 8.55 15.99 -41.84
CA ASN A 415 8.76 15.15 -43.02
C ASN A 415 7.49 14.37 -43.40
N ARG A 416 6.52 15.08 -44.00
CA ARG A 416 5.19 14.54 -44.34
C ARG A 416 5.21 13.33 -45.27
N GLY A 417 6.26 13.16 -46.09
CA GLY A 417 6.46 12.00 -46.97
C GLY A 417 7.13 10.80 -46.28
N GLY A 418 7.68 10.98 -45.08
CA GLY A 418 8.35 9.95 -44.31
C GLY A 418 7.43 8.78 -43.99
N SER A 419 7.98 7.56 -43.94
CA SER A 419 7.20 6.35 -43.65
C SER A 419 6.51 6.41 -42.29
N LEU A 420 7.23 6.87 -41.26
CA LEU A 420 6.70 6.99 -39.90
C LEU A 420 5.51 7.96 -39.84
N TRP A 421 5.61 9.12 -40.48
CA TRP A 421 4.51 10.09 -40.50
C TRP A 421 3.30 9.58 -41.26
N ARG A 422 3.52 8.89 -42.40
CA ARG A 422 2.43 8.26 -43.15
C ARG A 422 1.66 7.27 -42.28
N SER A 423 2.36 6.39 -41.56
CA SER A 423 1.71 5.47 -40.63
C SER A 423 0.93 6.21 -39.53
N ILE A 424 1.51 7.26 -38.94
CA ILE A 424 0.79 8.08 -37.94
C ILE A 424 -0.49 8.69 -38.54
N SER A 425 -0.39 9.29 -39.72
CA SER A 425 -1.52 9.91 -40.42
C SER A 425 -2.60 8.89 -40.79
N ASP A 426 -2.20 7.69 -41.23
CA ASP A 426 -3.14 6.60 -41.55
C ASP A 426 -3.88 6.12 -40.31
N GLY A 427 -3.19 5.99 -39.17
CA GLY A 427 -3.81 5.69 -37.88
C GLY A 427 -4.83 6.75 -37.46
N LEU A 428 -4.49 8.04 -37.58
CA LEU A 428 -5.42 9.13 -37.29
C LEU A 428 -6.68 9.05 -38.15
N LYS A 429 -6.52 8.84 -39.47
CA LYS A 429 -7.64 8.69 -40.41
C LYS A 429 -8.51 7.48 -40.10
N LEU A 430 -7.89 6.34 -39.79
CA LEU A 430 -8.59 5.10 -39.45
C LEU A 430 -9.57 5.32 -38.29
N PHE A 431 -9.13 6.02 -37.25
CA PHE A 431 -9.94 6.32 -36.07
C PHE A 431 -10.68 7.67 -36.15
N GLY A 432 -10.67 8.34 -37.31
CA GLY A 432 -11.44 9.56 -37.56
C GLY A 432 -10.92 10.82 -36.86
N PHE A 433 -9.70 10.79 -36.32
CA PHE A 433 -9.08 11.93 -35.66
C PHE A 433 -8.42 12.89 -36.65
N LYS A 434 -8.45 14.17 -36.32
CA LYS A 434 -7.71 15.23 -37.03
C LYS A 434 -6.37 15.46 -36.35
N GLU A 435 -5.36 15.85 -37.12
CA GLU A 435 -4.05 16.22 -36.56
C GLU A 435 -4.14 17.37 -35.55
N SER A 436 -5.08 18.31 -35.76
CA SER A 436 -5.33 19.43 -34.84
C SER A 436 -5.89 19.01 -33.47
N GLU A 437 -6.38 17.78 -33.35
CA GLU A 437 -6.87 17.21 -32.09
C GLU A 437 -5.75 16.54 -31.28
N VAL A 438 -4.57 16.32 -31.88
CA VAL A 438 -3.39 15.80 -31.19
C VAL A 438 -2.81 16.89 -30.30
N ILE A 439 -2.76 16.65 -29.00
CA ILE A 439 -2.18 17.59 -28.03
C ILE A 439 -0.70 17.33 -27.79
N ASN A 440 -0.24 16.09 -27.88
CA ASN A 440 1.17 15.73 -27.78
C ASN A 440 1.49 14.34 -28.35
N VAL A 441 2.79 14.09 -28.55
CA VAL A 441 3.35 12.82 -29.02
C VAL A 441 4.42 12.36 -28.04
N VAL A 442 4.40 11.08 -27.69
CA VAL A 442 5.38 10.46 -26.79
C VAL A 442 5.80 9.09 -27.30
N ARG A 443 7.04 8.71 -26.99
CA ARG A 443 7.55 7.35 -27.15
C ARG A 443 7.43 6.61 -25.82
N ILE A 444 6.92 5.39 -25.88
CA ILE A 444 6.61 4.54 -24.73
C ILE A 444 7.42 3.24 -24.87
N PRO A 445 8.43 3.02 -24.01
CA PRO A 445 9.10 1.73 -23.93
C PRO A 445 8.26 0.79 -23.07
N ILE A 446 7.94 -0.38 -23.62
CA ILE A 446 7.24 -1.46 -22.90
C ILE A 446 8.29 -2.52 -22.60
N VAL A 447 8.86 -2.46 -21.39
CA VAL A 447 9.89 -3.40 -20.95
C VAL A 447 9.24 -4.40 -19.98
N VAL A 448 9.30 -5.67 -20.30
CA VAL A 448 8.85 -6.74 -19.41
C VAL A 448 10.06 -7.25 -18.65
N GLN A 449 10.10 -6.99 -17.36
CA GLN A 449 11.13 -7.50 -16.46
C GLN A 449 10.50 -8.52 -15.52
N ALA A 450 11.17 -9.66 -15.32
CA ALA A 450 10.75 -10.64 -14.36
C ALA A 450 11.77 -10.76 -13.23
N VAL A 451 11.27 -10.75 -12.01
CA VAL A 451 12.01 -11.11 -10.81
C VAL A 451 11.68 -12.59 -10.54
N ARG A 452 12.68 -13.48 -10.66
CA ARG A 452 12.49 -14.92 -10.43
C ARG A 452 12.77 -15.34 -8.98
N GLU A 453 13.60 -14.57 -8.28
CA GLU A 453 13.99 -14.80 -6.90
C GLU A 453 13.95 -13.45 -6.18
N GLY A 454 13.23 -13.37 -5.06
CA GLY A 454 13.23 -12.23 -4.15
C GLY A 454 14.11 -12.54 -2.94
N ILE A 455 14.62 -11.50 -2.27
CA ILE A 455 15.36 -11.61 -1.01
C ILE A 455 14.50 -12.21 0.09
#